data_AF-A0A366JD62-F1
#
_entry.id   AF-A0A366JD62-F1
#
_cell.length_a   1.000
_cell.length_b   1.000
_cell.length_c   1.000
_cell.angle_alpha   90.00
_cell.angle_beta   90.00
_cell.angle_gamma   90.00
#
_symmetry.space_group_name_H-M   'P 1'
#
loop_
_entity.id
_entity.type
_entity.pdbx_description
1 polymer ?
#
loop_
_entity_poly.entity_id
_entity_poly.type
_entity_poly.pdbx_seq_one_letter_code
_entity_poly.pdbx_strand_id
1 'polypeptide(L)'
;MIFEANTQDVNVNSLFDNIFELLEVPEGVTITRDIRLEHFTAVWTPLETVMRNLISNAIKHHDQSTGSIVIGCAADNNFCHFTICDDGPGMMVQVFQ
;
A
#
# COMPACT_ATOMS: atom_id res chain seq x y z
N MET A 1 1.98 -19.16 -24.27
CA MET A 1 3.22 -18.53 -23.78
C MET A 1 2.92 -18.09 -22.36
N ILE A 2 3.45 -18.81 -21.36
CA ILE A 2 3.28 -18.43 -19.97
C ILE A 2 4.38 -17.39 -19.72
N PHE A 3 4.00 -16.13 -19.45
CA PHE A 3 4.97 -15.16 -19.00
C PHE A 3 5.45 -15.60 -17.62
N GLU A 4 6.69 -16.07 -17.50
CA GLU A 4 7.31 -16.18 -16.19
C GLU A 4 7.42 -14.77 -15.64
N ALA A 5 6.66 -14.49 -14.58
CA ALA A 5 6.70 -13.20 -13.96
C ALA A 5 8.07 -13.04 -13.27
N ASN A 6 8.87 -12.08 -13.73
CA ASN A 6 10.19 -11.84 -13.18
C ASN A 6 10.04 -11.29 -11.76
N THR A 7 10.23 -12.15 -10.77
CA THR A 7 10.22 -11.78 -9.36
C THR A 7 11.55 -11.18 -8.97
N GLN A 8 11.52 -10.20 -8.08
CA GLN A 8 12.71 -9.57 -7.51
C GLN A 8 12.59 -9.50 -5.99
N ASP A 9 13.72 -9.30 -5.32
CA ASP A 9 13.73 -8.93 -3.91
C ASP A 9 13.20 -7.50 -3.78
N VAL A 10 12.16 -7.34 -2.97
CA VAL A 10 11.46 -6.07 -2.76
C VAL A 10 11.78 -5.57 -1.36
N ASN A 11 12.44 -4.42 -1.27
CA ASN A 11 12.49 -3.65 -0.03
C ASN A 11 11.17 -2.90 0.16
N VAL A 12 10.49 -3.15 1.28
CA VAL A 12 9.16 -2.61 1.56
C VAL A 12 9.19 -1.09 1.76
N ASN A 13 10.23 -0.55 2.38
CA ASN A 13 10.35 0.91 2.55
C ASN A 13 10.55 1.60 1.19
N SER A 14 11.45 1.07 0.36
CA SER A 14 11.67 1.62 -0.99
C SER A 14 10.45 1.50 -1.90
N LEU A 15 9.64 0.43 -1.75
CA LEU A 15 8.35 0.32 -2.43
C LEU A 15 7.45 1.51 -2.10
N PHE A 16 7.28 1.83 -0.81
CA PHE A 16 6.42 2.93 -0.41
C PHE A 16 7.03 4.30 -0.74
N ASP A 17 8.35 4.46 -0.66
CA ASP A 17 9.02 5.69 -1.10
C ASP A 17 8.70 5.99 -2.57
N ASN A 18 8.87 4.99 -3.45
CA ASN A 18 8.55 5.13 -4.88
C ASN A 18 7.07 5.46 -5.12
N ILE A 19 6.15 4.89 -4.32
CA ILE A 19 4.73 5.19 -4.43
C ILE A 19 4.44 6.65 -4.01
N PHE A 20 5.05 7.12 -2.93
CA PHE A 20 4.85 8.48 -2.43
C PHE A 20 5.54 9.55 -3.28
N GLU A 21 6.55 9.20 -4.08
CA GLU A 21 7.07 10.08 -5.14
C GLU A 21 6.03 10.34 -6.25
N LEU A 22 5.10 9.42 -6.46
CA LEU A 22 4.08 9.49 -7.52
C LEU A 22 2.72 10.01 -7.03
N LEU A 23 2.50 10.04 -5.72
CA LEU A 23 1.24 10.45 -5.12
C LEU A 23 1.38 11.82 -4.44
N GLU A 24 0.43 12.71 -4.70
CA GLU A 24 0.29 13.94 -3.92
C GLU A 24 -0.35 13.61 -2.56
N VAL A 25 0.44 13.68 -1.49
CA VAL A 25 -0.04 13.54 -0.11
C VAL A 25 -0.43 14.93 0.41
N PRO A 26 -1.70 15.17 0.80
CA PRO A 26 -2.11 16.44 1.37
C PRO A 26 -1.36 16.75 2.68
N GLU A 27 -1.05 18.02 2.95
CA GLU A 27 -0.26 18.46 4.12
C GLU A 27 -0.86 18.01 5.47
N GLY A 28 -2.19 17.88 5.55
CA GLY A 28 -2.89 17.42 6.75
C GLY A 28 -2.89 15.90 6.96
N VAL A 29 -2.35 15.11 6.03
CA VAL A 29 -2.34 13.64 6.11
C VAL A 29 -1.01 13.15 6.67
N THR A 30 -1.07 12.39 7.76
CA THR A 30 0.10 11.74 8.36
C THR A 30 0.20 10.29 7.89
N ILE A 31 1.36 9.90 7.38
CA ILE A 31 1.66 8.51 7.00
C ILE A 31 2.51 7.87 8.10
N THR A 32 2.04 6.75 8.64
CA THR A 32 2.80 5.92 9.59
C THR A 32 3.12 4.57 8.94
N ARG A 33 4.34 4.08 9.12
CA ARG A 33 4.77 2.77 8.63
C ARG A 33 5.12 1.84 9.81
N ASP A 34 4.41 0.72 9.94
CA ASP A 34 4.71 -0.40 10.85
C ASP A 34 5.21 -1.59 10.01
N ILE A 35 6.47 -1.51 9.60
CA ILE A 35 7.11 -2.50 8.73
C ILE A 35 7.91 -3.48 9.58
N ARG A 36 7.40 -4.70 9.73
CA ARG A 36 8.00 -5.81 10.49
C ARG A 36 8.63 -6.88 9.60
N LEU A 37 8.31 -6.85 8.31
CA LEU A 37 9.00 -7.61 7.26
C LEU A 37 9.57 -6.60 6.25
N GLU A 38 10.88 -6.47 6.19
CA GLU A 38 11.55 -5.46 5.36
C GLU A 38 11.73 -5.90 3.90
N HIS A 39 11.93 -7.20 3.67
CA HIS A 39 12.25 -7.76 2.36
C HIS A 39 11.42 -9.01 2.07
N PHE A 40 11.00 -9.15 0.81
CA PHE A 40 10.30 -10.34 0.30
C PHE A 40 10.40 -10.42 -1.22
N THR A 41 10.22 -11.61 -1.78
CA THR A 41 10.26 -11.82 -3.23
C THR A 41 8.87 -11.63 -3.85
N ALA A 42 8.76 -10.74 -4.83
CA ALA A 42 7.51 -10.48 -5.55
C ALA A 42 7.73 -9.94 -6.96
N VAL A 43 6.67 -9.92 -7.77
CA VAL A 43 6.66 -9.25 -9.07
C VAL A 43 6.38 -7.77 -8.82
N TRP A 44 7.34 -6.90 -9.13
CA TRP A 44 7.29 -5.48 -8.75
C TRP A 44 6.07 -4.73 -9.28
N THR A 45 5.86 -4.74 -10.60
CA THR A 45 4.80 -3.94 -11.25
C THR A 45 3.39 -4.19 -10.69
N PRO A 46 2.88 -5.44 -10.58
CA PRO A 46 1.55 -5.67 -10.02
C PRO A 46 1.48 -5.31 -8.53
N LEU A 47 2.53 -5.57 -7.76
CA LEU A 47 2.57 -5.20 -6.34
C LEU A 47 2.49 -3.68 -6.15
N GLU A 48 3.36 -2.93 -6.82
CA GLU A 48 3.38 -1.46 -6.79
C GLU A 48 2.05 -0.89 -7.26
N THR A 49 1.44 -1.46 -8.30
CA THR A 49 0.13 -1.02 -8.79
C THR A 49 -0.98 -1.21 -7.75
N VAL A 50 -1.05 -2.37 -7.10
CA VAL A 50 -2.06 -2.62 -6.05
C VAL A 50 -1.86 -1.67 -4.88
N MET A 51 -0.62 -1.54 -4.37
CA MET A 51 -0.33 -0.68 -3.23
C MET A 51 -0.62 0.80 -3.52
N ARG A 52 -0.20 1.31 -4.69
CA ARG A 52 -0.50 2.68 -5.13
C ARG A 52 -2.01 2.92 -5.21
N ASN A 53 -2.78 1.97 -5.74
CA ASN A 53 -4.22 2.11 -5.85
C ASN A 53 -4.89 2.16 -4.47
N LEU A 54 -4.50 1.29 -3.54
CA LEU A 54 -5.03 1.28 -2.18
C LEU A 54 -4.72 2.58 -1.43
N ILE A 55 -3.47 3.06 -1.50
CA ILE A 55 -3.06 4.32 -0.86
C ILE A 55 -3.75 5.51 -1.52
N SER A 56 -3.85 5.53 -2.85
CA SER A 56 -4.55 6.60 -3.57
C SER A 56 -6.03 6.67 -3.18
N ASN A 57 -6.68 5.52 -2.99
CA ASN A 57 -8.07 5.48 -2.52
C ASN A 57 -8.19 6.02 -1.10
N ALA A 58 -7.30 5.61 -0.18
CA ALA A 58 -7.26 6.13 1.19
C ALA A 58 -7.09 7.66 1.23
N ILE A 59 -6.25 8.24 0.36
CA ILE A 59 -6.07 9.69 0.27
C ILE A 59 -7.30 10.39 -0.33
N LYS A 60 -7.87 9.84 -1.42
CA LYS A 60 -8.97 10.49 -2.16
C LYS A 60 -10.31 10.47 -1.45
N HIS A 61 -10.60 9.39 -0.73
CA HIS A 61 -11.88 9.18 -0.07
C HIS A 61 -11.86 9.61 1.40
N HIS A 62 -10.84 10.35 1.79
CA HIS A 62 -10.78 10.93 3.13
C HIS A 62 -11.66 12.17 3.21
N ASP A 63 -12.56 12.20 4.19
CA ASP A 63 -13.59 13.23 4.30
C ASP A 63 -13.14 14.48 5.08
N GLN A 64 -11.93 14.48 5.64
CA GLN A 64 -11.42 15.54 6.52
C GLN A 64 -10.15 16.18 5.96
N SER A 65 -9.90 17.44 6.33
CA SER A 65 -8.68 18.17 5.96
C SER A 65 -7.42 17.60 6.61
N THR A 66 -7.58 16.78 7.65
CA THR A 66 -6.50 16.07 8.36
C THR A 66 -6.84 14.60 8.47
N GLY A 67 -5.85 13.72 8.40
CA GLY A 67 -6.07 12.28 8.48
C GLY A 67 -4.82 11.48 8.79
N SER A 68 -5.01 10.19 9.02
CA SER A 68 -3.93 9.25 9.28
C SER A 68 -4.06 8.01 8.39
N ILE A 69 -2.96 7.65 7.75
CA ILE A 69 -2.85 6.38 7.01
C ILE A 69 -1.73 5.57 7.66
N VAL A 70 -2.08 4.35 8.10
CA VAL A 70 -1.15 3.39 8.67
C VAL A 70 -0.89 2.28 7.66
N ILE A 71 0.37 2.10 7.32
CA ILE A 71 0.87 1.06 6.42
C ILE A 71 1.56 0.01 7.26
N GLY A 72 0.99 -1.19 7.31
CA GLY A 72 1.58 -2.36 7.97
C GLY A 72 2.12 -3.37 6.99
N CYS A 73 3.25 -3.99 7.32
CA CYS A 73 3.79 -5.14 6.61
C CYS A 73 4.35 -6.15 7.62
N ALA A 74 3.85 -7.38 7.61
CA ALA A 74 4.33 -8.44 8.50
C ALA A 74 4.35 -9.79 7.80
N ALA A 75 5.26 -10.67 8.22
CA ALA A 75 5.23 -12.06 7.82
C ALA A 75 4.16 -12.81 8.63
N ASP A 76 3.35 -13.62 7.94
CA ASP A 76 2.46 -14.60 8.55
C ASP A 76 2.67 -15.96 7.85
N ASN A 77 3.43 -16.84 8.51
CA ASN A 77 3.87 -18.11 7.95
C ASN A 77 4.60 -17.94 6.60
N ASN A 78 4.02 -18.43 5.51
CA ASN A 78 4.56 -18.34 4.15
C ASN A 78 4.02 -17.14 3.36
N PHE A 79 3.29 -16.23 4.03
CA PHE A 79 2.67 -15.08 3.40
C PHE A 79 3.25 -13.77 3.93
N CYS A 80 3.29 -12.78 3.04
CA CYS A 80 3.49 -11.38 3.40
C CYS A 80 2.10 -10.73 3.53
N HIS A 81 1.78 -10.21 4.72
CA HIS A 81 0.55 -9.49 4.97
C HIS A 81 0.80 -7.99 4.93
N PHE A 82 0.15 -7.34 3.98
CA PHE A 82 0.06 -5.89 3.91
C PHE A 82 -1.27 -5.41 4.47
N THR A 83 -1.23 -4.29 5.18
CA THR A 83 -2.41 -3.59 5.69
C THR A 83 -2.28 -2.11 5.37
N ILE A 84 -3.30 -1.53 4.77
CA ILE A 84 -3.43 -0.08 4.54
C ILE A 84 -4.70 0.33 5.29
N CYS A 85 -4.56 1.11 6.35
CA CYS A 85 -5.66 1.56 7.20
C CYS A 85 -5.71 3.08 7.18
N ASP A 86 -6.86 3.65 6.81
CA ASP A 86 -7.17 5.07 6.98
C ASP A 86 -8.16 5.29 8.13
N ASP A 87 -8.28 6.54 8.59
CA ASP A 87 -9.27 6.98 9.57
C ASP A 87 -10.49 7.67 8.93
N GLY A 88 -10.73 7.40 7.65
CA GLY A 88 -11.89 7.85 6.91
C GLY A 88 -13.18 7.12 7.30
N PRO A 89 -14.31 7.45 6.66
CA PRO A 89 -15.63 6.84 6.94
C PRO A 89 -15.70 5.33 6.64
N GLY A 90 -14.65 4.79 6.00
CA GLY A 90 -14.63 3.46 5.38
C GLY A 90 -15.35 3.44 4.03
N MET A 91 -15.05 2.44 3.21
CA MET A 91 -15.83 2.17 1.99
C MET A 91 -17.11 1.41 2.37
N MET A 92 -18.28 1.88 1.91
CA MET A 92 -19.41 0.96 1.76
C MET A 92 -18.96 -0.16 0.82
N VAL A 93 -19.13 -1.43 1.21
CA VAL A 93 -18.73 -2.58 0.40
C VAL A 93 -19.37 -2.47 -0.99
N GLN A 94 -18.60 -2.06 -1.98
CA GLN A 94 -18.97 -2.17 -3.38
C GLN A 94 -18.25 -3.40 -3.92
N VAL A 95 -18.98 -4.51 -3.93
CA VAL A 95 -18.51 -5.76 -4.52
C VAL A 95 -18.35 -5.51 -6.01
N PHE A 96 -17.12 -5.47 -6.50
CA PHE A 96 -16.86 -5.49 -7.95
C PHE A 96 -17.44 -6.80 -8.49
N GLN A 97 -18.44 -6.71 -9.38
CA GLN A 97 -18.90 -7.81 -10.23
C GLN A 97 -18.06 -7.88 -11.51
#